data_AF-A0A1F2PAM3-F1
#
_entry.id   AF-A0A1F2PAM3-F1
#
_cell.length_a   1.000
_cell.length_b   1.000
_cell.length_c   1.000
_cell.angle_alpha   90.00
_cell.angle_beta   90.00
_cell.angle_gamma   90.00
#
_symmetry.space_group_name_H-M   'P 1'
#
loop_
_entity.id
_entity.type
_entity.pdbx_description
1 polymer ?
#
loop_
_entity_poly.entity_id
_entity_poly.type
_entity_poly.pdbx_seq_one_letter_code
_entity_poly.pdbx_strand_id
1 'polypeptide(L)'
;MLEKNMGAVGRYLEEALGVADRITDKYQRMEALREIAVGLAEAGEFDEALEISGRIVNKYQRMEALREIALRLAEAGKPYREILDEALEISRSISNEFGRLEALLKIAVGLAKAGKPYKEVLEEVLDVAERIKDRYQHLEAMSKIAAGLAEAGEFDEALEVARRIGDGHRVAEALREIALRLAEAGKPYKEVLDEALEFAEQIEDRYQRSWALRKVVVGLAEAGEFDEALEISGRICDDFHSSWALRKVVVGLAEAGEFDEALEVARSINTKYLRSLPLRVIASGLAEAGKPYRDILEEALEATRSIKDELRRSWALRNTASGLARAGEPSKEIFDEALEVARCISDRSQRSSALCGIALELTGAGEPYRDILEEALGFAECIDDETRRSWALHRIASKLAKAGKFEDALEVLEHMDDQSRCSIVLCEIIAGLVKNRKFEEALKLTERLDNEYRRSEALREIASGLVKVSLRDKMG
;
A
#
# COMPACT_ATOMS: atom_id res chain seq x y z
N MET A 1 -28.25 32.74 -3.50
CA MET A 1 -27.95 33.28 -2.15
C MET A 1 -26.99 32.31 -1.47
N LEU A 2 -25.72 32.25 -1.91
CA LEU A 2 -24.77 31.19 -1.52
C LEU A 2 -23.62 31.69 -0.64
N GLU A 3 -23.70 32.91 -0.11
CA GLU A 3 -22.50 33.62 0.35
C GLU A 3 -22.34 33.77 1.88
N LYS A 4 -23.15 33.12 2.72
CA LYS A 4 -23.03 33.35 4.17
C LYS A 4 -23.01 32.05 4.98
N ASN A 5 -21.78 31.69 5.36
CA ASN A 5 -21.34 30.74 6.41
C ASN A 5 -20.57 29.49 5.95
N MET A 6 -19.83 29.54 4.85
CA MET A 6 -18.85 28.49 4.58
C MET A 6 -17.47 28.90 5.11
N GLY A 7 -17.01 28.21 6.16
CA GLY A 7 -15.62 28.26 6.62
C GLY A 7 -14.66 27.78 5.52
N ALA A 8 -13.36 27.66 5.84
CA ALA A 8 -12.35 27.15 4.89
C ALA A 8 -12.74 25.80 4.25
N VAL A 9 -13.47 24.97 4.98
CA VAL A 9 -14.03 23.67 4.58
C VAL A 9 -14.94 23.77 3.35
N GLY A 10 -15.87 24.72 3.33
CA GLY A 10 -16.81 24.87 2.21
C GLY A 10 -16.16 25.42 0.94
N ARG A 11 -15.11 26.25 1.07
CA ARG A 11 -14.35 26.75 -0.08
C ARG A 11 -13.62 25.65 -0.83
N TYR A 12 -12.94 24.75 -0.12
CA TYR A 12 -12.25 23.61 -0.75
C TYR A 12 -13.22 22.63 -1.43
N LEU A 13 -14.44 22.48 -0.90
CA LEU A 13 -15.48 21.64 -1.49
C LEU A 13 -16.08 22.27 -2.77
N GLU A 14 -16.31 23.59 -2.78
CA GLU A 14 -16.71 24.31 -4.00
C GLU A 14 -15.62 24.25 -5.07
N GLU A 15 -14.34 24.41 -4.69
CA GLU A 15 -13.21 24.24 -5.59
C GLU A 15 -13.16 22.81 -6.14
N ALA A 16 -13.35 21.79 -5.30
CA ALA A 16 -13.39 20.40 -5.74
C ALA A 16 -14.52 20.13 -6.75
N LEU A 17 -15.72 20.69 -6.52
CA LEU A 17 -16.83 20.63 -7.46
C LEU A 17 -16.51 21.32 -8.79
N GLY A 18 -15.92 22.53 -8.72
CA GLY A 18 -15.47 23.26 -9.90
C GLY A 18 -14.43 22.49 -10.72
N VAL A 19 -13.52 21.78 -10.06
CA VAL A 19 -12.56 20.88 -10.71
C VAL A 19 -13.26 19.66 -11.30
N ALA A 20 -14.19 19.02 -10.57
CA ALA A 20 -14.94 17.86 -11.05
C ALA A 20 -15.80 18.19 -12.28
N ASP A 21 -16.35 19.39 -12.37
CA ASP A 21 -17.12 19.84 -13.53
C ASP A 21 -16.26 20.08 -14.79
N ARG A 22 -14.94 20.26 -14.63
CA ARG A 22 -13.97 20.33 -15.74
C ARG A 22 -13.58 18.95 -16.28
N ILE A 23 -13.97 17.86 -15.62
CA ILE A 23 -13.64 16.50 -16.04
C ILE A 23 -14.54 16.09 -17.22
N THR A 24 -13.92 15.83 -18.37
CA THR A 24 -14.63 15.45 -19.60
C THR A 24 -14.92 13.95 -19.66
N ASP A 25 -14.02 13.11 -19.12
CA ASP A 25 -14.26 11.67 -19.03
C ASP A 25 -15.39 11.37 -18.04
N LYS A 26 -16.43 10.69 -18.53
CA LYS A 26 -17.63 10.42 -17.72
C LYS A 26 -17.34 9.54 -16.52
N TYR A 27 -16.44 8.56 -16.64
CA TYR A 27 -16.13 7.65 -15.54
C TYR A 27 -15.36 8.37 -14.44
N GLN A 28 -14.30 9.09 -14.82
CA GLN A 28 -13.49 9.91 -13.90
C GLN A 28 -14.33 10.98 -13.20
N ARG A 29 -15.27 11.59 -13.92
CA ARG A 29 -16.19 12.58 -13.32
C ARG A 29 -17.11 11.95 -12.28
N MET A 30 -17.67 10.78 -12.57
CA MET A 30 -18.56 10.09 -11.62
C MET A 30 -17.80 9.66 -10.36
N GLU A 31 -16.54 9.26 -10.51
CA GLU A 31 -15.69 8.92 -9.38
C GLU A 31 -15.32 10.15 -8.54
N ALA A 32 -15.00 11.28 -9.18
CA ALA A 32 -14.79 12.55 -8.48
C ALA A 32 -16.06 12.98 -7.71
N LEU A 33 -17.24 12.87 -8.33
CA LEU A 33 -18.51 13.20 -7.67
C LEU A 33 -18.80 12.26 -6.49
N ARG A 34 -18.50 10.95 -6.61
CA ARG A 34 -18.59 10.01 -5.48
C ARG A 34 -17.72 10.50 -4.32
N GLU A 35 -16.45 10.80 -4.58
CA GLU A 35 -15.52 11.23 -3.52
C GLU A 35 -15.92 12.55 -2.87
N ILE A 36 -16.45 13.49 -3.66
CA ILE A 36 -17.00 14.74 -3.13
C ILE A 36 -18.24 14.48 -2.26
N ALA A 37 -19.16 13.63 -2.70
CA ALA A 37 -20.35 13.27 -1.91
C ALA A 37 -19.96 12.62 -0.57
N VAL A 38 -18.99 11.70 -0.59
CA VAL A 38 -18.44 11.08 0.62
C VAL A 38 -17.83 12.12 1.56
N GLY A 39 -17.00 13.02 1.03
CA GLY A 39 -16.40 14.08 1.84
C GLY A 39 -17.42 15.07 2.41
N LEU A 40 -18.49 15.38 1.69
CA LEU A 40 -19.60 16.17 2.22
C LEU A 40 -20.28 15.45 3.39
N ALA A 41 -20.52 14.14 3.28
CA ALA A 41 -21.10 13.35 4.35
C ALA A 41 -20.19 13.27 5.59
N GLU A 42 -18.88 13.13 5.42
CA GLU A 42 -17.90 13.18 6.50
C GLU A 42 -17.83 14.58 7.15
N ALA A 43 -18.02 15.64 6.36
CA ALA A 43 -18.21 16.99 6.86
C ALA A 43 -19.59 17.19 7.50
N GLY A 44 -20.50 16.21 7.48
CA GLY A 44 -21.85 16.33 8.05
C GLY A 44 -22.83 17.17 7.22
N GLU A 45 -22.43 17.58 6.00
CA GLU A 45 -23.25 18.26 4.99
C GLU A 45 -24.01 17.20 4.17
N PHE A 46 -24.94 16.50 4.86
CA PHE A 46 -25.61 15.32 4.31
C PHE A 46 -26.58 15.63 3.17
N ASP A 47 -27.21 16.80 3.19
CA ASP A 47 -28.18 17.19 2.16
C ASP A 47 -27.47 17.44 0.82
N GLU A 48 -26.35 18.16 0.86
CA GLU A 48 -25.46 18.37 -0.28
C GLU A 48 -24.83 17.05 -0.76
N ALA A 49 -24.40 16.19 0.18
CA ALA A 49 -23.88 14.86 -0.17
C ALA A 49 -24.90 14.04 -0.97
N LEU A 50 -26.17 14.06 -0.56
CA LEU A 50 -27.26 13.38 -1.25
C LEU A 50 -27.54 14.01 -2.61
N GLU A 51 -27.55 15.34 -2.73
CA GLU A 51 -27.70 16.03 -4.01
C GLU A 51 -26.60 15.62 -5.00
N ILE A 52 -25.33 15.64 -4.58
CA ILE A 52 -24.21 15.22 -5.41
C ILE A 52 -24.29 13.74 -5.77
N SER A 53 -24.68 12.87 -4.82
CA SER A 53 -24.88 11.44 -5.11
C SER A 53 -25.96 11.20 -6.16
N GLY A 54 -27.01 12.04 -6.19
CA GLY A 54 -28.07 12.00 -7.19
C GLY A 54 -27.60 12.33 -8.61
N ARG A 55 -26.50 13.09 -8.75
CA ARG A 55 -25.86 13.39 -10.06
C ARG A 55 -25.08 12.19 -10.62
N ILE A 56 -24.86 11.14 -9.81
CA ILE A 56 -24.11 9.96 -10.22
C ILE A 56 -25.01 9.01 -11.01
N VAL A 57 -24.77 8.93 -12.33
CA VAL A 57 -25.55 8.08 -13.24
C VAL A 57 -25.13 6.60 -13.14
N ASN A 58 -23.86 6.32 -12.85
CA ASN A 58 -23.39 4.95 -12.71
C ASN A 58 -23.94 4.34 -11.40
N LYS A 59 -24.76 3.30 -11.53
CA LYS A 59 -25.42 2.64 -10.39
C LYS A 59 -24.45 2.18 -9.32
N TYR A 60 -23.32 1.58 -9.69
CA TYR A 60 -22.34 1.07 -8.73
C TYR A 60 -21.68 2.22 -7.95
N GLN A 61 -21.24 3.28 -8.64
CA GLN A 61 -20.66 4.47 -8.00
C GLN A 61 -21.67 5.19 -7.10
N ARG A 62 -22.95 5.25 -7.51
CA ARG A 62 -24.03 5.81 -6.70
C ARG A 62 -24.30 4.95 -5.46
N MET A 63 -24.32 3.63 -5.59
CA MET A 63 -24.45 2.72 -4.43
C MET A 63 -23.31 2.93 -3.44
N GLU A 64 -22.06 3.04 -3.90
CA GLU A 64 -20.94 3.30 -2.98
C GLU A 64 -21.07 4.64 -2.26
N ALA A 65 -21.50 5.70 -2.95
CA ALA A 65 -21.77 6.99 -2.33
C ALA A 65 -22.91 6.90 -1.30
N LEU A 66 -24.06 6.33 -1.67
CA LEU A 66 -25.23 6.20 -0.78
C LEU A 66 -24.93 5.33 0.43
N ARG A 67 -24.19 4.22 0.26
CA ARG A 67 -23.71 3.38 1.37
C ARG A 67 -22.92 4.24 2.35
N GLU A 68 -21.90 4.96 1.87
CA GLU A 68 -21.04 5.76 2.75
C GLU A 68 -21.84 6.86 3.46
N ILE A 69 -22.72 7.56 2.74
CA ILE A 69 -23.63 8.57 3.31
C ILE A 69 -24.50 7.95 4.42
N ALA A 70 -25.10 6.77 4.16
CA ALA A 70 -25.94 6.07 5.14
C ALA A 70 -25.12 5.67 6.39
N LEU A 71 -23.89 5.17 6.23
CA LEU A 71 -23.04 4.81 7.35
C LEU A 71 -22.68 6.04 8.21
N ARG A 72 -22.31 7.16 7.59
CA ARG A 72 -22.01 8.41 8.33
C ARG A 72 -23.23 8.99 9.03
N LEU A 73 -24.41 8.90 8.41
CA LEU A 73 -25.67 9.25 9.08
C LEU A 73 -25.92 8.35 10.30
N ALA A 74 -25.65 7.05 10.16
CA ALA A 74 -25.83 6.08 11.24
C ALA A 74 -24.90 6.35 12.43
N GLU A 75 -23.62 6.65 12.16
CA GLU A 75 -22.62 7.08 13.14
C GLU A 75 -23.05 8.38 13.85
N ALA A 76 -23.57 9.35 13.08
CA ALA A 76 -24.10 10.62 13.61
C ALA A 76 -25.45 10.49 14.34
N GLY A 77 -26.03 9.29 14.43
CA GLY A 77 -27.34 9.05 15.06
C GLY A 77 -28.52 9.66 14.30
N LYS A 78 -28.32 10.02 13.02
CA LYS A 78 -29.36 10.57 12.14
C LYS A 78 -30.12 9.46 11.41
N PRO A 79 -31.32 9.73 10.87
CA PRO A 79 -32.05 8.76 10.05
C PRO A 79 -31.23 8.36 8.81
N TYR A 80 -30.94 7.07 8.68
CA TYR A 80 -30.12 6.53 7.58
C TYR A 80 -30.81 5.40 6.78
N ARG A 81 -31.94 4.88 7.29
CA ARG A 81 -32.58 3.68 6.74
C ARG A 81 -33.04 3.84 5.30
N GLU A 82 -33.66 4.96 4.94
CA GLU A 82 -34.14 5.19 3.58
C GLU A 82 -32.99 5.17 2.56
N ILE A 83 -31.85 5.78 2.90
CA ILE A 83 -30.66 5.85 2.06
C ILE A 83 -29.96 4.49 2.00
N LEU A 84 -29.95 3.76 3.12
CA LEU A 84 -29.47 2.39 3.19
C LEU A 84 -30.32 1.45 2.31
N ASP A 85 -31.64 1.59 2.34
CA ASP A 85 -32.56 0.78 1.54
C ASP A 85 -32.33 1.03 0.04
N GLU A 86 -32.09 2.28 -0.37
CA GLU A 86 -31.71 2.60 -1.75
C GLU A 86 -30.37 1.95 -2.13
N ALA A 87 -29.36 1.99 -1.25
CA ALA A 87 -28.08 1.34 -1.49
C ALA A 87 -28.22 -0.20 -1.60
N LEU A 88 -29.06 -0.82 -0.77
CA LEU A 88 -29.37 -2.25 -0.79
C LEU A 88 -30.13 -2.63 -2.06
N GLU A 89 -31.11 -1.84 -2.50
CA GLU A 89 -31.83 -2.07 -3.75
C GLU A 89 -30.90 -2.06 -4.96
N ILE A 90 -30.01 -1.08 -5.03
CA ILE A 90 -29.01 -1.03 -6.12
C ILE A 90 -28.09 -2.24 -6.06
N SER A 91 -27.63 -2.63 -4.87
CA SER A 91 -26.76 -3.79 -4.66
C SER A 91 -27.43 -5.09 -5.14
N ARG A 92 -28.70 -5.30 -4.78
CA ARG A 92 -29.52 -6.44 -5.22
C ARG A 92 -29.74 -6.46 -6.74
N SER A 93 -29.77 -5.30 -7.38
CA SER A 93 -29.94 -5.18 -8.83
C SER A 93 -28.70 -5.58 -9.64
N ILE A 94 -27.53 -5.76 -9.00
CA ILE A 94 -26.30 -6.20 -9.67
C ILE A 94 -26.50 -7.63 -10.20
N SER A 95 -26.28 -7.83 -11.51
CA SER A 95 -26.56 -9.09 -12.18
C SER A 95 -25.54 -10.19 -11.88
N ASN A 96 -24.27 -9.82 -11.70
CA ASN A 96 -23.20 -10.75 -11.33
C ASN A 96 -23.33 -11.11 -9.84
N GLU A 97 -23.44 -12.40 -9.51
CA GLU A 97 -23.57 -12.89 -8.12
C GLU A 97 -22.39 -12.47 -7.24
N PHE A 98 -21.16 -12.58 -7.75
CA PHE A 98 -19.96 -12.16 -7.02
C PHE A 98 -19.94 -10.64 -6.80
N GLY A 99 -20.30 -9.86 -7.82
CA GLY A 99 -20.39 -8.39 -7.70
C GLY A 99 -21.51 -7.94 -6.74
N ARG A 100 -22.63 -8.67 -6.71
CA ARG A 100 -23.71 -8.46 -5.74
C ARG A 100 -23.24 -8.75 -4.32
N LEU A 101 -22.53 -9.87 -4.13
CA LEU A 101 -21.95 -10.25 -2.85
C LEU A 101 -21.00 -9.17 -2.33
N GLU A 102 -20.08 -8.67 -3.17
CA GLU A 102 -19.14 -7.62 -2.77
C GLU A 102 -19.85 -6.33 -2.33
N ALA A 103 -20.92 -5.94 -3.03
CA ALA A 103 -21.70 -4.75 -2.67
C ALA A 103 -22.46 -4.93 -1.34
N LEU A 104 -23.13 -6.06 -1.15
CA LEU A 104 -23.85 -6.36 0.08
C LEU A 104 -22.90 -6.55 1.28
N LEU A 105 -21.77 -7.23 1.09
CA LEU A 105 -20.76 -7.43 2.12
C LEU A 105 -20.19 -6.09 2.61
N LYS A 106 -19.91 -5.18 1.69
CA LYS A 106 -19.49 -3.80 1.98
C LYS A 106 -20.50 -3.05 2.87
N ILE A 107 -21.79 -3.25 2.65
CA ILE A 107 -22.85 -2.67 3.49
C ILE A 107 -22.86 -3.34 4.87
N ALA A 108 -22.87 -4.67 4.93
CA ALA A 108 -22.90 -5.42 6.18
C ALA A 108 -21.71 -5.09 7.10
N VAL A 109 -20.49 -5.09 6.56
CA VAL A 109 -19.25 -4.75 7.28
C VAL A 109 -19.29 -3.31 7.79
N GLY A 110 -19.77 -2.37 6.97
CA GLY A 110 -19.92 -0.97 7.38
C GLY A 110 -20.91 -0.80 8.54
N LEU A 111 -22.04 -1.50 8.50
CA LEU A 111 -23.03 -1.48 9.58
C LEU A 111 -22.47 -2.09 10.86
N ALA A 112 -21.73 -3.20 10.77
CA ALA A 112 -21.06 -3.83 11.91
C ALA A 112 -20.07 -2.86 12.57
N LYS A 113 -19.19 -2.21 11.78
CA LYS A 113 -18.26 -1.18 12.30
C LYS A 113 -18.97 0.00 12.96
N ALA A 114 -20.12 0.41 12.45
CA ALA A 114 -20.94 1.48 13.02
C ALA A 114 -21.79 1.04 14.23
N GLY A 115 -21.68 -0.23 14.67
CA GLY A 115 -22.47 -0.80 15.77
C GLY A 115 -23.97 -0.84 15.47
N LYS A 116 -24.35 -0.96 14.20
CA LYS A 116 -25.74 -1.00 13.73
C LYS A 116 -26.16 -2.42 13.37
N PRO A 117 -27.47 -2.73 13.33
CA PRO A 117 -27.94 -4.04 12.91
C PRO A 117 -27.47 -4.39 11.49
N TYR A 118 -26.66 -5.44 11.36
CA TYR A 118 -26.07 -5.91 10.09
C TYR A 118 -26.40 -7.37 9.76
N LYS A 119 -26.89 -8.15 10.74
CA LYS A 119 -27.05 -9.61 10.63
C LYS A 119 -27.99 -10.03 9.48
N GLU A 120 -29.08 -9.29 9.26
CA GLU A 120 -29.99 -9.54 8.13
C GLU A 120 -29.28 -9.39 6.77
N VAL A 121 -28.43 -8.37 6.62
CA VAL A 121 -27.65 -8.18 5.39
C VAL A 121 -26.55 -9.24 5.27
N LEU A 122 -25.93 -9.64 6.39
CA LEU A 122 -24.93 -10.72 6.40
C LEU A 122 -25.52 -12.07 5.99
N GLU A 123 -26.73 -12.40 6.45
CA GLU A 123 -27.46 -13.60 6.01
C GLU A 123 -27.68 -13.57 4.49
N GLU A 124 -28.12 -12.42 3.94
CA GLU A 124 -28.26 -12.26 2.49
C GLU A 124 -26.91 -12.43 1.75
N VAL A 125 -25.81 -11.93 2.32
CA VAL A 125 -24.45 -12.10 1.78
C VAL A 125 -24.05 -13.58 1.74
N LEU A 126 -24.29 -14.32 2.82
CA LEU A 126 -24.00 -15.76 2.91
C LEU A 126 -24.86 -16.55 1.93
N ASP A 127 -26.14 -16.23 1.80
CA ASP A 127 -27.03 -16.86 0.82
C ASP A 127 -26.56 -16.63 -0.63
N VAL A 128 -26.06 -15.43 -0.95
CA VAL A 128 -25.47 -15.17 -2.27
C VAL A 128 -24.18 -15.97 -2.44
N ALA A 129 -23.34 -16.08 -1.40
CA ALA A 129 -22.09 -16.84 -1.44
C ALA A 129 -22.36 -18.31 -1.80
N GLU A 130 -23.30 -18.95 -1.10
CA GLU A 130 -23.68 -20.36 -1.28
C GLU A 130 -24.29 -20.65 -2.67
N ARG A 131 -24.78 -19.62 -3.38
CA ARG A 131 -25.33 -19.75 -4.75
C ARG A 131 -24.26 -19.71 -5.84
N ILE A 132 -23.05 -19.23 -5.53
CA ILE A 132 -21.95 -19.15 -6.49
C ILE A 132 -21.51 -20.56 -6.87
N LYS A 133 -21.74 -20.93 -8.13
CA LYS A 133 -21.43 -22.27 -8.64
C LYS A 133 -19.94 -22.50 -8.91
N ASP A 134 -19.22 -21.44 -9.25
CA ASP A 134 -17.79 -21.55 -9.52
C ASP A 134 -17.05 -21.75 -8.19
N ARG A 135 -16.38 -22.90 -8.05
CA ARG A 135 -15.71 -23.26 -6.80
C ARG A 135 -14.65 -22.24 -6.39
N TYR A 136 -13.92 -21.67 -7.36
CA TYR A 136 -12.89 -20.68 -7.04
C TYR A 136 -13.50 -19.39 -6.49
N GLN A 137 -14.55 -18.88 -7.14
CA GLN A 137 -15.29 -17.69 -6.69
C GLN A 137 -16.03 -17.93 -5.38
N HIS A 138 -16.60 -19.12 -5.17
CA HIS A 138 -17.25 -19.49 -3.90
C HIS A 138 -16.25 -19.43 -2.74
N LEU A 139 -15.10 -20.09 -2.92
CA LEU A 139 -14.03 -20.04 -1.92
C LEU A 139 -13.52 -18.61 -1.70
N GLU A 140 -13.46 -17.78 -2.75
CA GLU A 140 -12.99 -16.39 -2.63
C GLU A 140 -14.00 -15.53 -1.89
N ALA A 141 -15.29 -15.73 -2.18
CA ALA A 141 -16.39 -15.07 -1.49
C ALA A 141 -16.37 -15.39 0.01
N MET A 142 -16.26 -16.66 0.39
CA MET A 142 -16.19 -17.06 1.81
C MET A 142 -14.97 -16.47 2.52
N SER A 143 -13.79 -16.48 1.88
CA SER A 143 -12.61 -15.80 2.42
C SER A 143 -12.81 -14.29 2.60
N LYS A 144 -13.45 -13.61 1.63
CA LYS A 144 -13.76 -12.17 1.72
C LYS A 144 -14.73 -11.85 2.84
N ILE A 145 -15.75 -12.68 3.05
CA ILE A 145 -16.72 -12.51 4.14
C ILE A 145 -16.02 -12.64 5.49
N ALA A 146 -15.23 -13.70 5.70
CA ALA A 146 -14.47 -13.89 6.94
C ALA A 146 -13.53 -12.71 7.22
N ALA A 147 -12.77 -12.25 6.22
CA ALA A 147 -11.86 -11.11 6.35
C ALA A 147 -12.61 -9.80 6.67
N GLY A 148 -13.75 -9.55 6.02
CA GLY A 148 -14.55 -8.34 6.25
C GLY A 148 -15.16 -8.29 7.67
N LEU A 149 -15.61 -9.44 8.19
CA LEU A 149 -16.11 -9.55 9.56
C LEU A 149 -14.99 -9.35 10.60
N ALA A 150 -13.82 -9.95 10.35
CA ALA A 150 -12.64 -9.76 11.20
C ALA A 150 -12.21 -8.27 11.23
N GLU A 151 -12.27 -7.58 10.08
CA GLU A 151 -12.00 -6.15 9.98
C GLU A 151 -13.04 -5.30 10.75
N ALA A 152 -14.29 -5.76 10.85
CA ALA A 152 -15.32 -5.12 11.66
C ALA A 152 -15.19 -5.42 13.18
N GLY A 153 -14.31 -6.35 13.56
CA GLY A 153 -14.16 -6.81 14.95
C GLY A 153 -15.16 -7.90 15.38
N GLU A 154 -15.96 -8.40 14.44
CA GLU A 154 -16.94 -9.48 14.60
C GLU A 154 -16.24 -10.83 14.44
N PHE A 155 -15.36 -11.15 15.39
CA PHE A 155 -14.44 -12.28 15.30
C PHE A 155 -15.14 -13.64 15.35
N ASP A 156 -16.20 -13.80 16.13
CA ASP A 156 -16.92 -15.07 16.27
C ASP A 156 -17.56 -15.47 14.93
N GLU A 157 -18.29 -14.54 14.30
CA GLU A 157 -18.86 -14.75 12.96
C GLU A 157 -17.76 -14.93 11.90
N ALA A 158 -16.64 -14.20 11.99
CA ALA A 158 -15.52 -14.38 11.08
C ALA A 158 -14.93 -15.80 11.14
N LEU A 159 -14.76 -16.35 12.35
CA LEU A 159 -14.26 -17.71 12.57
C LEU A 159 -15.23 -18.77 12.03
N GLU A 160 -16.54 -18.59 12.26
CA GLU A 160 -17.55 -19.49 11.71
C GLU A 160 -17.50 -19.55 10.18
N VAL A 161 -17.39 -18.40 9.52
CA VAL A 161 -17.28 -18.32 8.06
C VAL A 161 -15.95 -18.91 7.57
N ALA A 162 -14.84 -18.62 8.25
CA ALA A 162 -13.53 -19.15 7.89
C ALA A 162 -13.51 -20.69 7.88
N ARG A 163 -14.09 -21.31 8.91
CA ARG A 163 -14.19 -22.78 9.02
C ARG A 163 -15.08 -23.41 7.93
N ARG A 164 -16.00 -22.65 7.33
CA ARG A 164 -16.88 -23.09 6.24
C ARG A 164 -16.27 -23.01 4.85
N ILE A 165 -15.06 -22.44 4.68
CA ILE A 165 -14.42 -22.31 3.36
C ILE A 165 -14.19 -23.69 2.71
N GLY A 166 -13.89 -24.74 3.49
CA GLY A 166 -13.80 -26.11 2.96
C GLY A 166 -12.55 -26.41 2.12
N ASP A 167 -11.57 -25.51 2.10
CA ASP A 167 -10.24 -25.70 1.52
C ASP A 167 -9.18 -25.39 2.58
N GLY A 168 -8.40 -26.40 3.00
CA GLY A 168 -7.50 -26.29 4.16
C GLY A 168 -6.47 -25.17 4.03
N HIS A 169 -5.97 -24.91 2.83
CA HIS A 169 -5.05 -23.80 2.58
C HIS A 169 -5.73 -22.44 2.83
N ARG A 170 -6.94 -22.24 2.28
CA ARG A 170 -7.69 -20.99 2.49
C ARG A 170 -8.23 -20.84 3.91
N VAL A 171 -8.56 -21.93 4.58
CA VAL A 171 -8.93 -21.93 6.01
C VAL A 171 -7.74 -21.45 6.84
N ALA A 172 -6.55 -22.04 6.65
CA ALA A 172 -5.33 -21.61 7.33
C ALA A 172 -5.04 -20.11 7.10
N GLU A 173 -5.20 -19.63 5.86
CA GLU A 173 -5.00 -18.22 5.53
C GLU A 173 -6.02 -17.30 6.21
N ALA A 174 -7.30 -17.66 6.20
CA ALA A 174 -8.37 -16.89 6.82
C ALA A 174 -8.24 -16.85 8.35
N LEU A 175 -8.00 -18.01 8.99
CA LEU A 175 -7.80 -18.09 10.44
C LEU A 175 -6.57 -17.32 10.89
N ARG A 176 -5.47 -17.37 10.12
CA ARG A 176 -4.28 -16.54 10.40
C ARG A 176 -4.64 -15.05 10.38
N GLU A 177 -5.32 -14.56 9.34
CA GLU A 177 -5.73 -13.15 9.28
C GLU A 177 -6.60 -12.76 10.48
N ILE A 178 -7.55 -13.62 10.86
CA ILE A 178 -8.40 -13.40 12.05
C ILE A 178 -7.56 -13.35 13.33
N ALA A 179 -6.60 -14.27 13.51
CA ALA A 179 -5.71 -14.31 14.67
C ALA A 179 -4.88 -13.02 14.78
N LEU A 180 -4.37 -12.48 13.66
CA LEU A 180 -3.63 -11.22 13.66
C LEU A 180 -4.50 -10.04 14.10
N ARG A 181 -5.73 -9.94 13.59
CA ARG A 181 -6.66 -8.88 14.01
C ARG A 181 -7.09 -9.02 15.47
N LEU A 182 -7.21 -10.26 15.98
CA LEU A 182 -7.45 -10.51 17.40
C LEU A 182 -6.26 -10.03 18.24
N ALA A 183 -5.01 -10.30 17.82
CA ALA A 183 -3.80 -9.82 18.47
C ALA A 183 -3.73 -8.28 18.50
N GLU A 184 -3.97 -7.62 17.36
CA GLU A 184 -4.05 -6.15 17.26
C GLU A 184 -5.12 -5.55 18.19
N ALA A 185 -6.25 -6.25 18.35
CA ALA A 185 -7.33 -5.86 19.25
C ALA A 185 -7.08 -6.24 20.72
N GLY A 186 -5.93 -6.85 21.05
CA GLY A 186 -5.60 -7.33 22.40
C GLY A 186 -6.53 -8.45 22.90
N LYS A 187 -7.17 -9.20 21.99
CA LYS A 187 -8.04 -10.33 22.29
C LYS A 187 -7.27 -11.66 22.23
N PRO A 188 -7.73 -12.73 22.90
CA PRO A 188 -7.10 -14.04 22.80
C PRO A 188 -7.11 -14.55 21.35
N TYR A 189 -5.94 -14.86 20.82
CA TYR A 189 -5.77 -15.32 19.43
C TYR A 189 -4.99 -16.63 19.30
N LYS A 190 -4.31 -17.09 20.36
CA LYS A 190 -3.43 -18.27 20.32
C LYS A 190 -4.17 -19.54 19.86
N GLU A 191 -5.40 -19.76 20.34
CA GLU A 191 -6.22 -20.91 19.90
C GLU A 191 -6.55 -20.87 18.40
N VAL A 192 -6.86 -19.67 17.86
CA VAL A 192 -7.16 -19.49 16.42
C VAL A 192 -5.90 -19.69 15.59
N LEU A 193 -4.76 -19.23 16.10
CA LEU A 193 -3.47 -19.43 15.46
C LEU A 193 -3.07 -20.91 15.43
N ASP A 194 -3.26 -21.63 16.53
CA ASP A 194 -3.02 -23.08 16.62
C ASP A 194 -3.89 -23.82 15.60
N GLU A 195 -5.17 -23.45 15.50
CA GLU A 195 -6.07 -23.99 14.47
C GLU A 195 -5.54 -23.67 13.05
N ALA A 196 -5.09 -22.44 12.78
CA ALA A 196 -4.50 -22.07 11.50
C ALA A 196 -3.23 -22.89 11.17
N LEU A 197 -2.42 -23.18 12.18
CA LEU A 197 -1.22 -24.01 12.06
C LEU A 197 -1.57 -25.46 11.76
N GLU A 198 -2.57 -26.04 12.44
CA GLU A 198 -3.04 -27.39 12.17
C GLU A 198 -3.49 -27.54 10.70
N PHE A 199 -4.26 -26.58 10.19
CA PHE A 199 -4.66 -26.57 8.78
C PHE A 199 -3.47 -26.41 7.84
N ALA A 200 -2.50 -25.55 8.18
CA ALA A 200 -1.29 -25.38 7.38
C ALA A 200 -0.47 -26.66 7.33
N GLU A 201 -0.28 -27.36 8.46
CA GLU A 201 0.49 -28.59 8.57
C GLU A 201 -0.16 -29.76 7.80
N GLN A 202 -1.49 -29.78 7.68
CA GLN A 202 -2.25 -30.77 6.91
C GLN A 202 -2.12 -30.62 5.38
N ILE A 203 -1.51 -29.53 4.88
CA ILE A 203 -1.32 -29.33 3.43
C ILE A 203 -0.35 -30.39 2.87
N GLU A 204 -0.85 -31.23 1.97
CA GLU A 204 -0.09 -32.34 1.39
C GLU A 204 1.15 -31.85 0.61
N ASP A 205 0.97 -30.85 -0.25
CA ASP A 205 2.07 -30.28 -1.04
C ASP A 205 3.07 -29.56 -0.14
N ARG A 206 4.31 -30.06 -0.13
CA ARG A 206 5.37 -29.57 0.77
C ARG A 206 5.73 -28.10 0.53
N TYR A 207 5.64 -27.65 -0.72
CA TYR A 207 5.94 -26.27 -1.08
C TYR A 207 4.82 -25.34 -0.60
N GLN A 208 3.56 -25.69 -0.87
CA GLN A 208 2.39 -24.95 -0.38
C GLN A 208 2.33 -24.92 1.15
N ARG A 209 2.65 -26.03 1.81
CA ARG A 209 2.80 -26.10 3.28
C ARG A 209 3.86 -25.12 3.78
N SER A 210 5.05 -25.16 3.20
CA SER A 210 6.15 -24.25 3.58
C SER A 210 5.79 -22.78 3.32
N TRP A 211 5.03 -22.51 2.26
CA TRP A 211 4.50 -21.19 1.96
C TRP A 211 3.47 -20.74 3.01
N ALA A 212 2.51 -21.60 3.38
CA ALA A 212 1.50 -21.32 4.41
C ALA A 212 2.13 -21.11 5.79
N LEU A 213 3.06 -21.97 6.21
CA LEU A 213 3.78 -21.83 7.48
C LEU A 213 4.63 -20.54 7.52
N ARG A 214 5.35 -20.21 6.43
CA ARG A 214 6.05 -18.92 6.31
C ARG A 214 5.08 -17.75 6.53
N LYS A 215 3.88 -17.84 5.97
CA LYS A 215 2.87 -16.80 6.09
C LYS A 215 2.37 -16.64 7.54
N VAL A 216 2.25 -17.73 8.29
CA VAL A 216 1.95 -17.69 9.73
C VAL A 216 3.09 -17.04 10.53
N VAL A 217 4.34 -17.46 10.30
CA VAL A 217 5.53 -16.88 10.96
C VAL A 217 5.65 -15.38 10.75
N VAL A 218 5.38 -14.90 9.52
CA VAL A 218 5.42 -13.46 9.23
C VAL A 218 4.37 -12.70 10.03
N GLY A 219 3.16 -13.24 10.15
CA GLY A 219 2.11 -12.62 10.96
C GLY A 219 2.48 -12.56 12.45
N LEU A 220 3.05 -13.64 13.00
CA LEU A 220 3.48 -13.67 14.40
C LEU A 220 4.58 -12.65 14.70
N ALA A 221 5.55 -12.53 13.79
CA ALA A 221 6.58 -11.50 13.89
C ALA A 221 5.99 -10.08 13.85
N GLU A 222 4.95 -9.84 13.05
CA GLU A 222 4.24 -8.55 12.99
C GLU A 222 3.41 -8.28 14.26
N ALA A 223 2.92 -9.33 14.93
CA ALA A 223 2.24 -9.25 16.22
C ALA A 223 3.20 -9.16 17.43
N GLY A 224 4.52 -9.30 17.22
CA GLY A 224 5.54 -9.28 18.27
C GLY A 224 5.75 -10.61 19.02
N GLU A 225 5.17 -11.71 18.55
CA GLU A 225 5.31 -13.05 19.16
C GLU A 225 6.50 -13.79 18.52
N PHE A 226 7.71 -13.36 18.88
CA PHE A 226 8.94 -13.81 18.23
C PHE A 226 9.29 -15.26 18.56
N ASP A 227 9.06 -15.72 19.79
CA ASP A 227 9.35 -17.09 20.22
C ASP A 227 8.56 -18.13 19.41
N GLU A 228 7.24 -17.95 19.31
CA GLU A 228 6.37 -18.81 18.50
C GLU A 228 6.74 -18.71 17.02
N ALA A 229 7.04 -17.51 16.51
CA ALA A 229 7.48 -17.32 15.14
C ALA A 229 8.76 -18.10 14.83
N LEU A 230 9.72 -18.13 15.75
CA LEU A 230 10.95 -18.92 15.64
C LEU A 230 10.68 -20.42 15.69
N GLU A 231 9.82 -20.88 16.60
CA GLU A 231 9.45 -22.29 16.70
C GLU A 231 8.86 -22.81 15.37
N ILE A 232 7.89 -22.09 14.82
CA ILE A 232 7.21 -22.48 13.58
C ILE A 232 8.16 -22.36 12.38
N SER A 233 9.08 -21.38 12.39
CA SER A 233 10.08 -21.24 11.32
C SER A 233 10.98 -22.48 11.17
N GLY A 234 11.26 -23.17 12.28
CA GLY A 234 12.01 -24.43 12.30
C GLY A 234 11.25 -25.62 11.69
N ARG A 235 9.92 -25.53 11.58
CA ARG A 235 9.07 -26.54 10.93
C ARG A 235 8.99 -26.35 9.40
N ILE A 236 9.47 -25.21 8.89
CA ILE A 236 9.49 -24.92 7.45
C ILE A 236 10.61 -25.72 6.78
N CYS A 237 10.21 -26.67 5.95
CA CYS A 237 11.10 -27.59 5.26
C CYS A 237 11.90 -26.99 4.10
N ASP A 238 11.39 -25.93 3.48
CA ASP A 238 12.03 -25.27 2.35
C ASP A 238 12.95 -24.15 2.83
N ASP A 239 14.24 -24.24 2.51
CA ASP A 239 15.28 -23.31 2.98
C ASP A 239 15.00 -21.85 2.58
N PHE A 240 14.40 -21.63 1.41
CA PHE A 240 14.06 -20.29 0.94
C PHE A 240 12.89 -19.72 1.75
N HIS A 241 11.83 -20.50 1.96
CA HIS A 241 10.70 -20.09 2.79
C HIS A 241 11.11 -19.87 4.24
N SER A 242 11.93 -20.75 4.81
CA SER A 242 12.46 -20.64 6.17
C SER A 242 13.33 -19.39 6.32
N SER A 243 14.32 -19.20 5.44
CA SER A 243 15.19 -18.01 5.45
C SER A 243 14.40 -16.70 5.29
N TRP A 244 13.32 -16.71 4.50
CA TRP A 244 12.46 -15.53 4.35
C TRP A 244 11.67 -15.25 5.63
N ALA A 245 11.13 -16.29 6.26
CA ALA A 245 10.38 -16.20 7.51
C ALA A 245 11.28 -15.66 8.64
N LEU A 246 12.46 -16.26 8.83
CA LEU A 246 13.48 -15.82 9.79
C LEU A 246 13.91 -14.38 9.56
N ARG A 247 14.11 -13.95 8.30
CA ARG A 247 14.40 -12.55 8.00
C ARG A 247 13.34 -11.60 8.57
N LYS A 248 12.06 -11.97 8.50
CA LYS A 248 10.98 -11.13 9.01
C LYS A 248 10.96 -11.09 10.54
N VAL A 249 11.22 -12.21 11.19
CA VAL A 249 11.42 -12.27 12.65
C VAL A 249 12.56 -11.36 13.09
N VAL A 250 13.72 -11.43 12.41
CA VAL A 250 14.88 -10.56 12.71
C VAL A 250 14.54 -9.07 12.61
N VAL A 251 13.76 -8.67 11.60
CA VAL A 251 13.35 -7.27 11.45
C VAL A 251 12.46 -6.86 12.62
N GLY A 252 11.47 -7.68 12.99
CA GLY A 252 10.61 -7.40 14.14
C GLY A 252 11.37 -7.31 15.46
N LEU A 253 12.28 -8.26 15.74
CA LEU A 253 13.16 -8.24 16.92
C LEU A 253 14.03 -6.97 16.96
N ALA A 254 14.61 -6.58 15.82
CA ALA A 254 15.41 -5.36 15.74
C ALA A 254 14.57 -4.08 15.96
N GLU A 255 13.33 -4.03 15.45
CA GLU A 255 12.38 -2.94 15.69
C GLU A 255 11.91 -2.87 17.15
N ALA A 256 11.79 -4.03 17.83
CA ALA A 256 11.53 -4.13 19.26
C ALA A 256 12.76 -3.78 20.14
N GLY A 257 13.94 -3.62 19.52
CA GLY A 257 15.20 -3.32 20.22
C GLY A 257 15.93 -4.54 20.81
N GLU A 258 15.44 -5.75 20.51
CA GLU A 258 15.99 -7.05 20.92
C GLU A 258 17.13 -7.47 19.97
N PHE A 259 18.16 -6.63 19.90
CA PHE A 259 19.24 -6.77 18.90
C PHE A 259 20.09 -8.03 19.06
N ASP A 260 20.26 -8.54 20.28
CA ASP A 260 21.07 -9.73 20.54
C ASP A 260 20.40 -10.99 19.95
N GLU A 261 19.10 -11.17 20.23
CA GLU A 261 18.29 -12.25 19.66
C GLU A 261 18.15 -12.09 18.14
N ALA A 262 17.91 -10.86 17.66
CA ALA A 262 17.89 -10.56 16.23
C ALA A 262 19.18 -11.01 15.53
N LEU A 263 20.34 -10.81 16.16
CA LEU A 263 21.65 -11.18 15.63
C LEU A 263 21.88 -12.71 15.62
N GLU A 264 21.46 -13.41 16.67
CA GLU A 264 21.52 -14.87 16.71
C GLU A 264 20.68 -15.48 15.59
N VAL A 265 19.45 -15.00 15.42
CA VAL A 265 18.55 -15.47 14.38
C VAL A 265 19.12 -15.11 12.99
N ALA A 266 19.64 -13.90 12.79
CA ALA A 266 20.26 -13.50 11.53
C ALA A 266 21.41 -14.42 11.12
N ARG A 267 22.26 -14.81 12.08
CA ARG A 267 23.41 -15.69 11.84
C ARG A 267 23.02 -17.13 11.52
N SER A 268 21.84 -17.58 11.96
CA SER A 268 21.29 -18.90 11.61
C SER A 268 20.79 -19.01 10.16
N ILE A 269 20.60 -17.87 9.46
CA ILE A 269 20.16 -17.86 8.05
C ILE A 269 21.29 -18.38 7.15
N ASN A 270 21.11 -19.60 6.62
CA ASN A 270 22.08 -20.32 5.81
C ASN A 270 22.50 -19.57 4.52
N THR A 271 21.57 -18.83 3.91
CA THR A 271 21.83 -18.16 2.64
C THR A 271 22.54 -16.83 2.86
N LYS A 272 23.83 -16.72 2.52
CA LYS A 272 24.64 -15.49 2.66
C LYS A 272 23.95 -14.23 2.12
N TYR A 273 23.32 -14.32 0.95
CA TYR A 273 22.55 -13.22 0.37
C TYR A 273 21.37 -12.80 1.27
N LEU A 274 20.58 -13.76 1.76
CA LEU A 274 19.45 -13.49 2.63
C LEU A 274 19.88 -13.04 4.03
N ARG A 275 21.09 -13.41 4.48
CA ARG A 275 21.71 -12.98 5.73
C ARG A 275 22.23 -11.53 5.69
N SER A 276 22.67 -11.04 4.52
CA SER A 276 23.15 -9.64 4.38
C SER A 276 22.09 -8.60 4.74
N LEU A 277 20.82 -8.87 4.40
CA LEU A 277 19.69 -7.96 4.63
C LEU A 277 19.38 -7.77 6.13
N PRO A 278 19.15 -8.82 6.94
CA PRO A 278 18.91 -8.69 8.37
C PRO A 278 20.10 -8.08 9.12
N LEU A 279 21.34 -8.50 8.80
CA LEU A 279 22.54 -7.92 9.43
C LEU A 279 22.63 -6.40 9.20
N ARG A 280 22.29 -5.92 8.01
CA ARG A 280 22.20 -4.48 7.72
C ARG A 280 21.13 -3.80 8.57
N VAL A 281 19.94 -4.39 8.70
CA VAL A 281 18.85 -3.79 9.50
C VAL A 281 19.26 -3.69 10.97
N ILE A 282 19.89 -4.75 11.51
CA ILE A 282 20.43 -4.75 12.88
C ILE A 282 21.50 -3.67 13.03
N ALA A 283 22.46 -3.58 12.10
CA ALA A 283 23.52 -2.57 12.17
C ALA A 283 22.96 -1.14 12.15
N SER A 284 21.99 -0.85 11.27
CA SER A 284 21.33 0.46 11.23
C SER A 284 20.52 0.74 12.50
N GLY A 285 19.76 -0.24 13.01
CA GLY A 285 18.97 -0.07 14.24
C GLY A 285 19.85 0.11 15.48
N LEU A 286 20.99 -0.59 15.57
CA LEU A 286 21.99 -0.38 16.61
C LEU A 286 22.60 1.02 16.52
N ALA A 287 22.89 1.50 15.31
CA ALA A 287 23.37 2.86 15.08
C ALA A 287 22.35 3.91 15.52
N GLU A 288 21.07 3.78 15.13
CA GLU A 288 19.98 4.66 15.57
C GLU A 288 19.80 4.63 17.11
N ALA A 289 20.01 3.48 17.74
CA ALA A 289 19.97 3.31 19.20
C ALA A 289 21.25 3.78 19.93
N GLY A 290 22.27 4.26 19.21
CA GLY A 290 23.57 4.65 19.79
C GLY A 290 24.37 3.50 20.41
N LYS A 291 24.08 2.25 20.01
CA LYS A 291 24.74 1.03 20.48
C LYS A 291 25.92 0.66 19.55
N PRO A 292 26.90 -0.13 20.01
CA PRO A 292 28.00 -0.58 19.16
C PRO A 292 27.50 -1.40 17.96
N TYR A 293 27.72 -0.90 16.75
CA TYR A 293 27.22 -1.52 15.51
C TYR A 293 28.31 -1.88 14.51
N ARG A 294 29.55 -1.41 14.70
CA ARG A 294 30.63 -1.47 13.69
C ARG A 294 31.02 -2.88 13.28
N ASP A 295 31.09 -3.81 14.22
CA ASP A 295 31.45 -5.21 13.92
C ASP A 295 30.33 -5.90 13.10
N ILE A 296 29.07 -5.62 13.43
CA ILE A 296 27.90 -6.12 12.72
C ILE A 296 27.82 -5.48 11.32
N LEU A 297 28.14 -4.19 11.22
CA LEU A 297 28.23 -3.49 9.95
C LEU A 297 29.29 -4.10 9.03
N GLU A 298 30.47 -4.42 9.55
CA GLU A 298 31.52 -5.07 8.75
C GLU A 298 31.08 -6.47 8.30
N GLU A 299 30.44 -7.26 9.18
CA GLU A 299 29.84 -8.56 8.81
C GLU A 299 28.78 -8.40 7.70
N ALA A 300 27.94 -7.37 7.79
CA ALA A 300 26.93 -7.04 6.78
C ALA A 300 27.55 -6.61 5.44
N LEU A 301 28.63 -5.81 5.48
CA LEU A 301 29.36 -5.35 4.30
C LEU A 301 30.12 -6.49 3.63
N GLU A 302 30.76 -7.39 4.39
CA GLU A 302 31.40 -8.58 3.84
C GLU A 302 30.39 -9.48 3.12
N ALA A 303 29.23 -9.72 3.76
CA ALA A 303 28.15 -10.47 3.14
C ALA A 303 27.63 -9.78 1.87
N THR A 304 27.51 -8.45 1.89
CA THR A 304 27.09 -7.63 0.74
C THR A 304 28.11 -7.68 -0.41
N ARG A 305 29.40 -7.55 -0.12
CA ARG A 305 30.49 -7.60 -1.10
C ARG A 305 30.58 -8.95 -1.80
N SER A 306 30.19 -10.03 -1.11
CA SER A 306 30.11 -11.39 -1.68
C SER A 306 29.00 -11.60 -2.71
N ILE A 307 28.08 -10.64 -2.87
CA ILE A 307 27.01 -10.70 -3.88
C ILE A 307 27.63 -10.57 -5.27
N LYS A 308 27.46 -11.62 -6.10
CA LYS A 308 27.99 -11.67 -7.46
C LYS A 308 27.28 -10.71 -8.43
N ASP A 309 25.98 -10.51 -8.24
CA ASP A 309 25.17 -9.63 -9.09
C ASP A 309 25.42 -8.16 -8.71
N GLU A 310 26.00 -7.40 -9.64
CA GLU A 310 26.44 -6.02 -9.41
C GLU A 310 25.27 -5.09 -9.05
N LEU A 311 24.10 -5.29 -9.66
CA LEU A 311 22.90 -4.50 -9.37
C LEU A 311 22.43 -4.73 -7.94
N ARG A 312 22.30 -6.00 -7.52
CA ARG A 312 21.94 -6.36 -6.14
C ARG A 312 22.98 -5.89 -5.13
N ARG A 313 24.27 -5.96 -5.48
CA ARG A 313 25.35 -5.47 -4.61
C ARG A 313 25.29 -3.95 -4.42
N SER A 314 25.14 -3.19 -5.50
CA SER A 314 24.99 -1.73 -5.46
C SER A 314 23.76 -1.32 -4.64
N TRP A 315 22.61 -1.99 -4.84
CA TRP A 315 21.41 -1.73 -4.04
C TRP A 315 21.60 -2.06 -2.56
N ALA A 316 22.32 -3.13 -2.26
CA ALA A 316 22.56 -3.52 -0.89
C ALA A 316 23.48 -2.52 -0.17
N LEU A 317 24.56 -2.07 -0.82
CA LEU A 317 25.46 -1.03 -0.29
C LEU A 317 24.72 0.29 -0.09
N ARG A 318 23.96 0.74 -1.09
CA ARG A 318 23.14 1.96 -1.01
C ARG A 318 22.19 1.93 0.20
N ASN A 319 21.48 0.82 0.41
CA ASN A 319 20.57 0.70 1.54
C ASN A 319 21.31 0.71 2.89
N THR A 320 22.54 0.19 2.96
CA THR A 320 23.37 0.26 4.18
C THR A 320 23.75 1.70 4.47
N ALA A 321 24.24 2.40 3.44
CA ALA A 321 24.62 3.81 3.56
C ALA A 321 23.44 4.70 3.98
N SER A 322 22.26 4.50 3.36
CA SER A 322 21.03 5.22 3.71
C SER A 322 20.61 4.99 5.18
N GLY A 323 20.69 3.75 5.66
CA GLY A 323 20.41 3.44 7.08
C GLY A 323 21.34 4.16 8.05
N LEU A 324 22.65 4.19 7.77
CA LEU A 324 23.61 4.92 8.58
C LEU A 324 23.41 6.44 8.49
N ALA A 325 23.12 6.98 7.30
CA ALA A 325 22.85 8.40 7.13
C ALA A 325 21.64 8.85 7.98
N ARG A 326 20.58 8.04 8.04
CA ARG A 326 19.42 8.29 8.92
C ARG A 326 19.77 8.25 10.40
N ALA A 327 20.71 7.39 10.80
CA ALA A 327 21.25 7.35 12.16
C ALA A 327 22.20 8.52 12.48
N GLY A 328 22.53 9.38 11.50
CA GLY A 328 23.51 10.45 11.64
C GLY A 328 24.97 9.97 11.62
N GLU A 329 25.20 8.73 11.21
CA GLU A 329 26.51 8.10 11.15
C GLU A 329 27.18 8.29 9.78
N PRO A 330 28.53 8.27 9.70
CA PRO A 330 29.25 8.46 8.46
C PRO A 330 28.95 7.34 7.47
N SER A 331 28.41 7.70 6.32
CA SER A 331 27.93 6.77 5.28
C SER A 331 28.54 7.03 3.90
N LYS A 332 29.30 8.12 3.75
CA LYS A 332 29.86 8.58 2.47
C LYS A 332 30.72 7.52 1.78
N GLU A 333 31.61 6.85 2.51
CA GLU A 333 32.47 5.81 1.92
C GLU A 333 31.66 4.64 1.34
N ILE A 334 30.55 4.28 1.99
CA ILE A 334 29.66 3.21 1.52
C ILE A 334 28.83 3.68 0.32
N PHE A 335 28.44 4.97 0.28
CA PHE A 335 27.84 5.57 -0.91
C PHE A 335 28.81 5.58 -2.08
N ASP A 336 30.08 5.93 -1.86
CA ASP A 336 31.12 5.90 -2.89
C ASP A 336 31.34 4.47 -3.41
N GLU A 337 31.43 3.47 -2.52
CA GLU A 337 31.50 2.04 -2.92
C GLU A 337 30.23 1.63 -3.73
N ALA A 338 29.05 2.09 -3.33
CA ALA A 338 27.80 1.81 -4.05
C ALA A 338 27.79 2.43 -5.46
N LEU A 339 28.36 3.63 -5.61
CA LEU A 339 28.50 4.34 -6.89
C LEU A 339 29.52 3.67 -7.80
N GLU A 340 30.67 3.24 -7.27
CA GLU A 340 31.65 2.47 -8.02
C GLU A 340 31.05 1.18 -8.59
N VAL A 341 30.36 0.41 -7.74
CA VAL A 341 29.67 -0.81 -8.20
C VAL A 341 28.58 -0.47 -9.22
N ALA A 342 27.82 0.62 -9.02
CA ALA A 342 26.80 1.05 -9.98
C ALA A 342 27.40 1.37 -11.35
N ARG A 343 28.53 2.07 -11.40
CA ARG A 343 29.24 2.44 -12.64
C ARG A 343 29.76 1.21 -13.41
N CYS A 344 30.10 0.13 -12.73
CA CYS A 344 30.53 -1.12 -13.34
C CYS A 344 29.39 -1.92 -14.00
N ILE A 345 28.12 -1.65 -13.66
CA ILE A 345 26.97 -2.39 -14.21
C ILE A 345 26.98 -2.33 -15.73
N SER A 346 27.03 -3.49 -16.38
CA SER A 346 27.18 -3.58 -17.84
C SER A 346 25.97 -3.05 -18.63
N ASP A 347 24.76 -3.31 -18.15
CA ASP A 347 23.53 -2.83 -18.79
C ASP A 347 23.30 -1.34 -18.47
N ARG A 348 23.25 -0.48 -19.50
CA ARG A 348 23.10 0.98 -19.36
C ARG A 348 21.81 1.36 -18.63
N SER A 349 20.71 0.64 -18.83
CA SER A 349 19.43 0.91 -18.17
C SER A 349 19.48 0.59 -16.68
N GLN A 350 20.09 -0.55 -16.32
CA GLN A 350 20.32 -0.93 -14.93
C GLN A 350 21.29 0.02 -14.23
N ARG A 351 22.39 0.40 -14.91
CA ARG A 351 23.37 1.39 -14.43
C ARG A 351 22.70 2.72 -14.10
N SER A 352 21.99 3.29 -15.07
CA SER A 352 21.26 4.56 -14.89
C SER A 352 20.25 4.49 -13.74
N SER A 353 19.47 3.41 -13.64
CA SER A 353 18.51 3.21 -12.55
C SER A 353 19.18 3.06 -11.17
N ALA A 354 20.35 2.43 -11.09
CA ALA A 354 21.13 2.29 -9.87
C ALA A 354 21.70 3.63 -9.41
N LEU A 355 22.32 4.39 -10.32
CA LEU A 355 22.86 5.73 -10.05
C LEU A 355 21.77 6.70 -9.60
N CYS A 356 20.64 6.77 -10.31
CA CYS A 356 19.48 7.57 -9.89
C CYS A 356 18.97 7.14 -8.50
N GLY A 357 18.95 5.83 -8.23
CA GLY A 357 18.59 5.32 -6.91
C GLY A 357 19.53 5.79 -5.81
N ILE A 358 20.84 5.86 -6.06
CA ILE A 358 21.83 6.36 -5.09
C ILE A 358 21.71 7.88 -4.92
N ALA A 359 21.58 8.63 -6.02
CA ALA A 359 21.37 10.08 -6.00
C ALA A 359 20.18 10.47 -5.11
N LEU A 360 19.07 9.73 -5.17
CA LEU A 360 17.91 9.97 -4.32
C LEU A 360 18.20 9.77 -2.83
N GLU A 361 18.93 8.73 -2.45
CA GLU A 361 19.30 8.50 -1.04
C GLU A 361 20.27 9.57 -0.52
N LEU A 362 21.20 10.03 -1.37
CA LEU A 362 22.09 11.16 -1.04
C LEU A 362 21.30 12.44 -0.76
N THR A 363 20.19 12.68 -1.47
CA THR A 363 19.32 13.84 -1.17
C THR A 363 18.77 13.81 0.25
N GLY A 364 18.42 12.61 0.75
CA GLY A 364 17.91 12.42 2.11
C GLY A 364 19.00 12.52 3.16
N ALA A 365 20.23 12.14 2.81
CA ALA A 365 21.42 12.29 3.64
C ALA A 365 21.97 13.74 3.70
N GLY A 366 21.42 14.67 2.89
CA GLY A 366 21.94 16.03 2.78
C GLY A 366 23.24 16.15 1.98
N GLU A 367 23.61 15.10 1.25
CA GLU A 367 24.83 15.02 0.45
C GLU A 367 24.57 15.52 -0.99
N PRO A 368 25.61 16.03 -1.70
CA PRO A 368 25.49 16.45 -3.09
C PRO A 368 25.10 15.26 -3.99
N TYR A 369 24.05 15.44 -4.80
CA TYR A 369 23.53 14.38 -5.68
C TYR A 369 23.37 14.78 -7.15
N ARG A 370 23.45 16.09 -7.46
CA ARG A 370 23.16 16.61 -8.81
C ARG A 370 24.07 16.01 -9.87
N ASP A 371 25.39 15.98 -9.62
CA ASP A 371 26.36 15.39 -10.54
C ASP A 371 26.06 13.92 -10.84
N ILE A 372 25.60 13.16 -9.84
CA ILE A 372 25.24 11.75 -9.98
C ILE A 372 23.92 11.59 -10.74
N LEU A 373 22.98 12.51 -10.55
CA LEU A 373 21.74 12.54 -11.33
C LEU A 373 22.02 12.86 -12.81
N GLU A 374 22.88 13.83 -13.09
CA GLU A 374 23.34 14.15 -14.45
C GLU A 374 24.06 12.95 -15.09
N GLU A 375 24.93 12.25 -14.34
CA GLU A 375 25.55 11.02 -14.79
C GLU A 375 24.51 9.93 -15.12
N ALA A 376 23.50 9.76 -14.27
CA ALA A 376 22.42 8.81 -14.49
C ALA A 376 21.57 9.15 -15.72
N LEU A 377 21.32 10.44 -15.97
CA LEU A 377 20.61 10.95 -17.14
C LEU A 377 21.43 10.73 -18.41
N GLY A 378 22.71 11.09 -18.42
CA GLY A 378 23.60 10.86 -19.56
C GLY A 378 23.66 9.38 -19.96
N PHE A 379 23.69 8.46 -19.00
CA PHE A 379 23.61 7.02 -19.32
C PHE A 379 22.26 6.59 -19.87
N ALA A 380 21.15 7.18 -19.41
CA ALA A 380 19.83 6.89 -19.96
C ALA A 380 19.71 7.38 -21.40
N GLU A 381 20.17 8.59 -21.70
CA GLU A 381 20.14 9.21 -23.03
C GLU A 381 20.99 8.45 -24.05
N CYS A 382 22.12 7.91 -23.61
CA CYS A 382 23.00 7.09 -24.44
C CYS A 382 22.46 5.67 -24.69
N ILE A 383 21.23 5.31 -24.29
CA ILE A 383 20.66 3.99 -24.63
C ILE A 383 20.25 4.00 -26.12
N ASP A 384 20.84 3.09 -26.90
CA ASP A 384 20.66 3.04 -28.36
C ASP A 384 19.21 2.72 -28.78
N ASP A 385 18.53 1.86 -28.00
CA ASP A 385 17.13 1.52 -28.24
C ASP A 385 16.21 2.61 -27.68
N GLU A 386 15.48 3.28 -28.56
CA GLU A 386 14.63 4.43 -28.23
C GLU A 386 13.56 4.10 -27.17
N THR A 387 12.97 2.89 -27.25
CA THR A 387 11.96 2.45 -26.28
C THR A 387 12.60 2.26 -24.90
N ARG A 388 13.76 1.60 -24.82
CA ARG A 388 14.51 1.42 -23.56
C ARG A 388 15.02 2.73 -23.00
N ARG A 389 15.49 3.65 -23.84
CA ARG A 389 15.88 5.02 -23.46
C ARG A 389 14.73 5.75 -22.79
N SER A 390 13.58 5.79 -23.46
CA SER A 390 12.39 6.47 -22.94
C SER A 390 11.86 5.83 -21.65
N TRP A 391 11.94 4.49 -21.52
CA TRP A 391 11.64 3.81 -20.25
C TRP A 391 12.64 4.12 -19.12
N ALA A 392 13.93 4.27 -19.44
CA ALA A 392 14.95 4.65 -18.46
C ALA A 392 14.71 6.07 -17.93
N LEU A 393 14.49 7.04 -18.82
CA LEU A 393 14.17 8.42 -18.45
C LEU A 393 12.86 8.50 -17.65
N HIS A 394 11.82 7.80 -18.09
CA HIS A 394 10.56 7.68 -17.34
C HIS A 394 10.79 7.17 -15.91
N ARG A 395 11.64 6.15 -15.72
CA ARG A 395 11.95 5.60 -14.39
C ARG A 395 12.69 6.60 -13.50
N ILE A 396 13.61 7.41 -14.07
CA ILE A 396 14.30 8.46 -13.32
C ILE A 396 13.30 9.53 -12.88
N ALA A 397 12.54 10.08 -13.83
CA ALA A 397 11.58 11.14 -13.56
C ALA A 397 10.49 10.70 -12.56
N SER A 398 9.99 9.46 -12.69
CA SER A 398 9.04 8.85 -11.75
C SER A 398 9.60 8.74 -10.33
N LYS A 399 10.86 8.34 -10.21
CA LYS A 399 11.55 8.23 -8.91
C LYS A 399 11.74 9.61 -8.27
N LEU A 400 12.13 10.63 -9.04
CA LEU A 400 12.25 12.02 -8.57
C LEU A 400 10.90 12.60 -8.12
N ALA A 401 9.85 12.39 -8.91
CA ALA A 401 8.49 12.82 -8.59
C ALA A 401 8.00 12.21 -7.26
N LYS A 402 8.22 10.90 -7.07
CA LYS A 402 7.88 10.20 -5.82
C LYS A 402 8.69 10.68 -4.61
N ALA A 403 9.93 11.13 -4.84
CA ALA A 403 10.78 11.73 -3.81
C ALA A 403 10.46 13.22 -3.54
N GLY A 404 9.47 13.81 -4.22
CA GLY A 404 9.10 15.23 -4.07
C GLY A 404 10.05 16.21 -4.77
N LYS A 405 10.99 15.71 -5.58
CA LYS A 405 11.91 16.51 -6.39
C LYS A 405 11.24 16.89 -7.71
N PHE A 406 10.16 17.67 -7.62
CA PHE A 406 9.30 17.97 -8.78
C PHE A 406 10.02 18.77 -9.87
N GLU A 407 10.88 19.71 -9.51
CA GLU A 407 11.64 20.51 -10.48
C GLU A 407 12.61 19.63 -11.27
N ASP A 408 13.45 18.85 -10.59
CA ASP A 408 14.33 17.87 -11.23
C ASP A 408 13.53 16.88 -12.09
N ALA A 409 12.37 16.41 -11.62
CA ALA A 409 11.51 15.51 -12.40
C ALA A 409 10.97 16.17 -13.67
N LEU A 410 10.59 17.45 -13.63
CA LEU A 410 10.14 18.22 -14.78
C LEU A 410 11.27 18.46 -15.79
N GLU A 411 12.50 18.66 -15.33
CA GLU A 411 13.69 18.78 -16.19
C GLU A 411 13.90 17.49 -16.99
N VAL A 412 13.83 16.32 -16.34
CA VAL A 412 13.96 15.03 -17.05
C VAL A 412 12.88 14.82 -18.12
N LEU A 413 11.68 15.40 -17.95
CA LEU A 413 10.64 15.34 -18.98
C LEU A 413 11.00 16.09 -20.26
N GLU A 414 11.87 17.10 -20.19
CA GLU A 414 12.34 17.83 -21.37
C GLU A 414 13.24 16.95 -22.27
N HIS A 415 13.84 15.90 -21.70
CA HIS A 415 14.64 14.91 -22.42
C HIS A 415 13.81 13.72 -22.94
N MET A 416 12.50 13.72 -22.73
CA MET A 416 11.61 12.62 -23.11
C MET A 416 10.74 12.98 -24.33
N ASP A 417 10.93 12.25 -25.42
CA ASP A 417 10.11 12.41 -26.64
C ASP A 417 8.75 11.69 -26.57
N ASP A 418 8.62 10.67 -25.71
CA ASP A 418 7.40 9.85 -25.62
C ASP A 418 6.34 10.55 -24.76
N GLN A 419 5.39 11.21 -25.44
CA GLN A 419 4.28 11.94 -24.83
C GLN A 419 3.42 11.09 -23.88
N SER A 420 3.26 9.79 -24.17
CA SER A 420 2.47 8.89 -23.31
C SER A 420 3.18 8.67 -21.97
N ARG A 421 4.51 8.44 -22.00
CA ARG A 421 5.31 8.30 -20.77
C ARG A 421 5.46 9.63 -20.03
N CYS A 422 5.59 10.75 -20.73
CA CYS A 422 5.58 12.08 -20.12
C CYS A 422 4.29 12.35 -19.36
N SER A 423 3.14 12.00 -19.95
CA SER A 423 1.83 12.16 -19.31
C SER A 423 1.72 11.36 -18.01
N ILE A 424 2.29 10.14 -17.95
CA ILE A 424 2.29 9.31 -16.72
C ILE A 424 3.07 10.02 -15.60
N VAL A 425 4.27 10.50 -15.89
CA VAL A 425 5.10 11.17 -14.88
C VAL A 425 4.48 12.51 -14.46
N LEU A 426 3.89 13.27 -15.38
CA LEU A 426 3.15 14.48 -15.04
C LEU A 426 2.01 14.19 -14.06
N CYS A 427 1.26 13.09 -14.25
CA CYS A 427 0.26 12.67 -13.27
C CYS A 427 0.89 12.34 -11.90
N GLU A 428 2.07 11.69 -11.86
CA GLU A 428 2.78 11.42 -10.60
C GLU A 428 3.25 12.70 -9.89
N ILE A 429 3.74 13.69 -10.65
CA ILE A 429 4.12 15.01 -10.13
C ILE A 429 2.88 15.74 -9.58
N ILE A 430 1.78 15.76 -10.33
CA ILE A 430 0.50 16.36 -9.91
C ILE A 430 0.01 15.71 -8.61
N ALA A 431 0.02 14.38 -8.52
CA ALA A 431 -0.37 13.66 -7.30
C ALA A 431 0.54 14.02 -6.10
N GLY A 432 1.85 14.20 -6.34
CA GLY A 432 2.80 14.66 -5.32
C GLY A 432 2.52 16.10 -4.85
N LEU A 433 2.23 17.01 -5.78
CA LEU A 433 1.87 18.41 -5.47
C LEU A 433 0.58 18.48 -4.67
N VAL A 434 -0.43 17.68 -5.03
CA VAL A 434 -1.70 17.55 -4.30
C VAL A 434 -1.44 17.11 -2.85
N LYS A 435 -0.59 16.10 -2.63
CA LYS A 435 -0.20 15.66 -1.27
C LYS A 435 0.46 16.78 -0.45
N ASN A 436 1.23 17.64 -1.11
CA ASN A 436 1.90 18.79 -0.50
C ASN A 436 1.01 20.06 -0.46
N ARG A 437 -0.31 19.94 -0.69
CA ARG A 437 -1.31 21.03 -0.71
C ARG A 437 -1.01 22.14 -1.74
N LYS A 438 -0.23 21.84 -2.79
CA LYS A 438 0.10 22.76 -3.89
C LYS A 438 -0.90 22.66 -5.05
N PHE A 439 -2.18 22.90 -4.77
CA PHE A 439 -3.28 22.69 -5.73
C PHE A 439 -3.20 23.58 -6.97
N GLU A 440 -2.78 24.83 -6.84
CA GLU A 440 -2.65 25.74 -7.99
C GLU A 440 -1.56 25.30 -8.97
N GLU A 441 -0.40 24.87 -8.45
CA GLU A 441 0.69 24.32 -9.27
C GLU A 441 0.22 23.03 -9.96
N ALA A 442 -0.47 22.16 -9.22
CA ALA A 442 -1.07 20.93 -9.75
C ALA A 442 -2.05 21.22 -10.90
N LEU A 443 -2.96 22.19 -10.72
CA LEU A 443 -3.92 22.59 -11.76
C LEU A 443 -3.23 23.12 -13.01
N LYS A 444 -2.20 23.96 -12.88
CA LYS A 444 -1.42 24.46 -14.03
C LYS A 444 -0.76 23.31 -14.80
N LEU A 445 -0.24 22.29 -14.10
CA LEU A 445 0.36 21.14 -14.78
C LEU A 445 -0.66 20.27 -15.52
N THR A 446 -1.96 20.27 -15.14
CA THR A 446 -2.99 19.54 -15.91
C THR A 446 -3.15 20.08 -17.33
N GLU A 447 -2.81 21.34 -17.58
CA GLU A 447 -2.87 21.97 -18.91
C GLU A 447 -1.80 21.41 -19.85
N ARG A 448 -0.70 20.88 -19.30
CA ARG A 448 0.38 20.21 -20.05
C ARG A 448 0.05 18.76 -20.45
N LEU A 449 -1.05 18.20 -19.96
CA LEU A 449 -1.50 16.85 -20.31
C LEU A 449 -2.32 16.89 -21.59
N ASP A 450 -1.76 16.43 -22.72
CA ASP A 450 -2.47 16.38 -23.99
C ASP A 450 -3.56 15.28 -24.03
N ASN A 451 -3.34 14.20 -23.29
CA ASN A 451 -4.28 13.08 -23.22
C ASN A 451 -5.47 13.43 -22.31
N GLU A 452 -6.68 13.52 -22.89
CA GLU A 452 -7.90 13.88 -22.17
C GLU A 452 -8.24 12.95 -21.00
N TYR A 453 -7.98 11.65 -21.15
CA TYR A 453 -8.21 10.67 -20.08
C TYR A 453 -7.25 10.91 -18.91
N ARG A 454 -5.96 11.14 -19.18
CA ARG A 454 -4.95 11.47 -18.15
C ARG A 454 -5.23 12.81 -17.49
N ARG A 455 -5.66 13.80 -18.27
CA ARG A 455 -6.08 15.10 -17.73
C ARG A 455 -7.28 14.95 -16.80
N SER A 456 -8.26 14.14 -17.19
CA SER A 456 -9.43 13.81 -16.38
C SER A 456 -9.04 13.09 -15.08
N GLU A 457 -8.14 12.12 -15.14
CA GLU A 457 -7.57 11.42 -13.99
C GLU A 457 -6.84 12.40 -13.05
N ALA A 458 -6.01 13.30 -13.57
CA ALA A 458 -5.29 14.30 -12.78
C ALA A 458 -6.23 15.32 -12.11
N LEU A 459 -7.27 15.78 -12.81
CA LEU A 459 -8.30 16.65 -12.25
C LEU A 459 -9.09 15.93 -11.14
N ARG A 460 -9.42 14.64 -11.31
CA ARG A 460 -10.04 13.83 -10.25
C ARG A 460 -9.15 13.78 -9.01
N GLU A 461 -7.84 13.51 -9.16
CA GLU A 461 -6.89 13.50 -8.03
C GLU A 461 -6.84 14.85 -7.30
N ILE A 462 -6.89 15.97 -8.03
CA ILE A 462 -6.93 17.31 -7.44
C ILE A 462 -8.24 17.52 -6.67
N ALA A 463 -9.39 17.18 -7.25
CA ALA A 463 -10.69 17.26 -6.57
C ALA A 463 -10.71 16.42 -5.29
N SER A 464 -10.21 15.18 -5.36
CA SER A 464 -10.05 14.28 -4.20
C SER A 464 -9.17 14.88 -3.11
N GLY A 465 -8.04 15.48 -3.50
CA GLY A 465 -7.11 16.10 -2.56
C GLY A 465 -7.72 17.31 -1.85
N LEU A 466 -8.48 18.13 -2.56
CA LEU A 466 -9.19 19.28 -1.99
C LEU A 466 -10.21 18.83 -0.94
N VAL A 467 -10.99 17.77 -1.23
CA VAL A 467 -11.92 17.16 -0.27
C VAL A 467 -11.18 16.67 0.98
N LYS A 468 -10.07 15.93 0.81
CA LYS A 468 -9.28 15.41 1.94
C LYS A 468 -8.69 16.52 2.83
N VAL A 469 -8.26 17.64 2.25
CA VAL A 469 -7.77 18.80 3.04
C VAL A 469 -8.91 19.44 3.82
N SER A 470 -10.06 19.63 3.17
CA SER A 470 -11.27 20.17 3.81
C SER A 470 -11.65 19.40 5.08
N LEU A 471 -11.61 18.07 5.02
CA LEU A 471 -11.90 17.18 6.14
C LEU A 471 -10.89 17.28 7.28
N ARG A 472 -9.60 17.30 6.94
CA ARG A 472 -8.52 17.42 7.94
C ARG A 472 -8.58 18.74 8.70
N ASP A 473 -8.84 19.84 8.00
CA ASP A 473 -8.90 21.17 8.60
C ASP A 473 -10.17 21.36 9.47
N LYS A 474 -11.15 20.45 9.42
CA LYS A 474 -12.32 20.42 10.32
C LYS A 474 -12.06 19.62 11.61
N MET A 475 -11.18 18.63 11.56
CA MET A 475 -10.88 17.72 12.68
C MET A 475 -9.72 18.19 13.58
N GLY A 476 -8.85 19.06 13.08
CA GLY A 476 -7.79 19.73 13.85
C GLY A 476 -8.23 21.10 14.33
#